data_AF-A0A945GXC0-F1
#
_entry.id   AF-A0A945GXC0-F1
#
_cell.length_a   1.000
_cell.length_b   1.000
_cell.length_c   1.000
_cell.angle_alpha   90.00
_cell.angle_beta   90.00
_cell.angle_gamma   90.00
#
_symmetry.space_group_name_H-M   'P 1'
#
loop_
_entity.id
_entity.type
_entity.pdbx_description
1 polymer ?
#
loop_
_entity_poly.entity_id
_entity_poly.type
_entity_poly.pdbx_seq_one_letter_code
_entity_poly.pdbx_strand_id
1 'polypeptide(L)' 'MQYAIFFVVAIVAYFSADWILNQLEKRRGEHFEYRQLYFLFLLLGIALATFEIVGRLMG' A
#
# COMPACT_ATOMS: atom_id res chain seq x y z
N MET A 1 5.89 11.15 -20.24
CA MET A 1 5.62 11.78 -18.93
C MET A 1 4.52 11.06 -18.12
N GLN A 2 3.53 10.41 -18.73
CA GLN A 2 2.43 9.71 -18.02
C GLN A 2 2.88 8.54 -17.11
N TYR A 3 3.84 7.72 -17.54
CA TYR A 3 4.32 6.58 -16.75
C TYR A 3 5.06 6.97 -15.46
N ALA A 4 5.65 8.17 -15.42
CA ALA A 4 6.34 8.67 -14.24
C ALA A 4 5.36 8.89 -13.06
N ILE A 5 4.13 9.32 -13.36
CA ILE A 5 3.10 9.53 -12.34
C ILE A 5 2.69 8.19 -11.73
N PHE A 6 2.42 7.18 -12.56
CA PHE A 6 2.09 5.84 -12.08
C PHE A 6 3.23 5.22 -11.27
N PHE A 7 4.48 5.47 -11.67
CA PHE A 7 5.65 5.01 -10.92
C PHE A 7 5.75 5.69 -9.55
N VAL A 8 5.54 7.00 -9.48
CA VAL A 8 5.50 7.74 -8.21
C VAL A 8 4.36 7.25 -7.32
N VAL A 9 3.17 7.02 -7.87
CA VAL A 9 2.03 6.47 -7.12
C VAL A 9 2.36 5.09 -6.57
N ALA A 10 2.98 4.22 -7.36
CA ALA A 10 3.40 2.90 -6.90
C ALA A 10 4.43 2.98 -5.76
N ILE A 11 5.39 3.90 -5.84
CA ILE A 11 6.35 4.16 -4.76
C ILE A 11 5.61 4.61 -3.50
N VAL A 12 4.73 5.60 -3.62
CA VAL A 12 3.97 6.13 -2.47
C VAL A 12 3.12 5.02 -1.83
N ALA A 13 2.48 4.17 -2.64
CA ALA A 13 1.70 3.04 -2.15
C ALA A 13 2.57 2.03 -1.39
N TYR A 14 3.76 1.72 -1.92
CA TYR A 14 4.73 0.83 -1.27
C TYR A 14 5.17 1.36 0.10
N PHE A 15 5.60 2.63 0.17
CA PHE A 15 6.02 3.24 1.42
C PHE A 15 4.87 3.37 2.42
N SER A 16 3.66 3.67 1.93
CA SER A 16 2.46 3.74 2.77
C SER A 16 2.10 2.38 3.36
N ALA A 17 2.21 1.30 2.56
CA ALA A 17 2.01 -0.05 3.04
C ALA A 17 3.02 -0.42 4.14
N ASP A 18 4.31 -0.16 3.93
CA ASP A 18 5.35 -0.46 4.91
C ASP A 18 5.16 0.34 6.21
N TRP A 19 4.80 1.62 6.09
CA TRP A 19 4.53 2.48 7.24
C TRP A 19 3.33 2.00 8.06
N ILE A 20 2.21 1.67 7.42
CA ILE A 20 1.01 1.14 8.09
C ILE A 20 1.35 -0.16 8.82
N LEU A 21 2.11 -1.05 8.17
CA LEU A 21 2.49 -2.33 8.73
C LEU A 21 3.41 -2.17 9.95
N ASN A 22 4.42 -1.32 9.84
CA ASN A 22 5.29 -0.96 10.97
C ASN A 22 4.49 -0.34 12.12
N GLN A 23 3.48 0.47 11.82
CA GLN A 23 2.62 1.07 12.86
C GLN A 23 1.75 0.02 13.54
N LEU A 24 1.26 -0.97 12.81
CA LEU A 24 0.54 -2.13 13.35
C LEU A 24 1.47 -2.99 14.23
N GLU A 25 2.68 -3.28 13.79
CA GLU A 25 3.69 -4.02 14.56
C GLU A 25 4.05 -3.29 15.86
N LYS A 26 4.27 -1.96 15.80
CA LYS A 26 4.51 -1.13 16.97
C LYS A 26 3.37 -1.15 17.98
N ARG A 27 2.11 -1.15 17.51
CA ARG A 27 0.93 -1.23 18.37
C ARG A 27 0.76 -2.62 18.99
N ARG A 28 1.12 -3.67 18.24
CA ARG A 28 1.05 -5.06 18.70
C ARG A 28 2.16 -5.39 19.70
N GLY A 29 3.31 -4.74 19.60
CA GLY A 29 4.49 -5.01 20.42
C GLY A 29 5.29 -6.23 19.98
N GLU A 30 4.85 -6.91 18.92
CA GLU A 30 5.51 -8.06 18.30
C GLU A 30 5.56 -7.88 16.79
N HIS A 31 6.65 -8.34 16.18
CA HIS A 31 6.77 -8.40 14.72
C HIS A 31 5.83 -9.47 14.17
N PHE A 32 5.25 -9.23 12.99
CA PHE A 32 4.45 -10.25 12.34
C PHE A 32 5.34 -11.41 11.88
N GLU A 33 5.04 -12.62 12.32
CA GLU A 33 5.73 -13.84 11.91
C GLU A 33 5.73 -14.02 10.37
N TYR A 34 4.64 -13.59 9.72
CA TYR A 34 4.49 -13.56 8.26
C TYR A 34 4.42 -12.14 7.69
N ARG A 35 5.29 -11.22 8.16
CA ARG A 35 5.32 -9.81 7.74
C ARG A 35 5.19 -9.59 6.23
N GLN A 36 5.85 -10.43 5.42
CA GLN A 36 5.76 -10.36 3.95
C GLN A 36 4.36 -10.64 3.40
N LEU A 37 3.62 -11.61 3.98
CA LEU A 37 2.24 -11.88 3.55
C LEU A 37 1.34 -10.69 3.89
N TYR A 38 1.45 -10.14 5.10
CA TYR A 38 0.69 -8.95 5.48
C TYR A 38 1.03 -7.77 4.57
N PHE A 39 2.31 -7.56 4.25
CA PHE A 39 2.75 -6.51 3.34
C PHE A 39 2.15 -6.68 1.95
N LEU A 40 2.17 -7.90 1.40
CA LEU A 40 1.57 -8.21 0.11
C LEU A 40 0.07 -7.87 0.09
N PHE A 41 -0.70 -8.38 1.06
CA PHE A 41 -2.15 -8.14 1.12
C PHE A 41 -2.48 -6.66 1.33
N LEU A 42 -1.70 -5.97 2.15
CA LEU A 42 -1.89 -4.54 2.40
C LEU A 42 -1.58 -3.72 1.15
N LEU A 43 -0.45 -3.97 0.49
CA LEU A 43 -0.08 -3.30 -0.74
C LEU A 43 -1.10 -3.56 -1.85
N LEU A 44 -1.57 -4.81 -1.98
CA LEU A 44 -2.60 -5.18 -2.94
C LEU A 44 -3.91 -4.43 -2.65
N GLY A 45 -4.34 -4.37 -1.39
CA GLY A 45 -5.53 -3.63 -0.98
C GLY A 45 -5.43 -2.13 -1.29
N ILE A 46 -4.28 -1.51 -0.99
CA ILE A 46 -4.02 -0.09 -1.31
C ILE A 46 -4.02 0.14 -2.82
N ALA A 47 -3.41 -0.75 -3.60
CA ALA A 47 -3.38 -0.65 -5.05
C ALA A 47 -4.79 -0.73 -5.64
N LEU A 48 -5.58 -1.73 -5.26
CA LEU A 48 -6.97 -1.90 -5.71
C LEU A 48 -7.84 -0.70 -5.32
N ALA A 49 -7.75 -0.23 -4.08
CA ALA A 49 -8.47 0.96 -3.62
C ALA A 49 -8.08 2.20 -4.42
N THR A 50 -6.79 2.37 -4.73
CA THR A 50 -6.30 3.48 -5.57
C THR A 50 -6.90 3.42 -6.97
N PHE A 51 -6.87 2.26 -7.62
CA PHE A 51 -7.47 2.08 -8.94
C PHE A 51 -8.99 2.30 -8.92
N GLU A 52 -9.68 1.84 -7.88
CA GLU A 52 -11.11 2.04 -7.72
C GLU A 52 -11.47 3.53 -7.55
N ILE A 53 -10.75 4.26 -6.70
CA ILE A 53 -10.96 5.70 -6.49
C ILE A 53 -10.71 6.46 -7.79
N VAL A 54 -9.63 6.15 -8.50
CA VAL A 54 -9.33 6.77 -9.80
C VAL A 54 -10.42 6.46 -10.81
N GLY A 55 -10.90 5.21 -10.86
CA GLY A 55 -12.00 4.80 -11.73
C GLY A 55 -13.30 5.53 -11.44
N ARG A 56 -13.66 5.73 -10.16
CA ARG A 56 -14.85 6.50 -9.76
C ARG A 56 -14.72 8.00 -10.03
N LEU A 57 -13.51 8.55 -10.04
CA LEU A 57 -13.28 9.98 -10.34
C LEU A 57 -13.22 10.27 -11.84
N MET A 58 -12.89 9.27 -12.66
CA MET A 58 -12.80 9.39 -14.12
C MET A 58 -14.08 8.96 -14.85
N GLY A 59 -14.99 8.26 -14.17
CA GLY A 59 -16.33 7.89 -14.67
C GLY A 59 -17.38 8.92 -14.31
#